data_AF-A0A7N8YQK8-F1
#
_entry.id   AF-A0A7N8YQK8-F1
#
_cell.length_a   1.000
_cell.length_b   1.000
_cell.length_c   1.000
_cell.angle_alpha   90.00
_cell.angle_beta   90.00
_cell.angle_gamma   90.00
#
_symmetry.space_group_name_H-M   'P 1'
#
loop_
_entity.id
_entity.type
_entity.pdbx_description
1 polymer ?
#
loop_
_entity_poly.entity_id
_entity_poly.type
_entity_poly.pdbx_seq_one_letter_code
_entity_poly.pdbx_strand_id
1 'polypeptide(L)'
;QNIVVCATTPNGDNQAKLFIEQKKIPFPVDNHNTNEELAIGYVLIGNGLYDEAIKHFSLLLQEAIETFKEALNPNSAMESFQKALMLNQNHIQSLQLRGMMLYHHGSLQEAIGNFKRCLQLEPYNEVCQYMKGLSHVAMGQFYEGIKAQTKVMLNDPLLGQKASSEYLKVKYLREYSRYLHSHLDIPVAEYNVDQDLPGNFKNHWAKNLPFLIEDYEEQPGLQPHIKDVLPQNFDSYSSEVQKLICTADHLGALMQYDTPGFLPNRRIHRAMGLATLEVMQAMHRTWSNSKVRVNGKTRQMQWRDMFDIAVKWRRIADPDQPVLWLDQMPARSLSRGFNNHINLIRGQIINIRYLAYFDNILDFIKDRILVYHGAYNPRGLLEVRQALENVNKVEDLLPIMKQFNSKTRDGFTVNSKVPSMKDSGKEYDGFTITITGDRVGNMLFSVETQTTEERTQQYQSEIESIYKDLTTKGKALMLSTELGDADAVCNLILSLVYYFCNLMPLSRGSSVVAYSVVMGALMATGKEVIGRIPKGKVKINLLQTCSEMCPLNCLLLIQLVDFEAMTTPSPDSFSKTAKSWMNLKSLPSWYQSLPSVAETFPSTRTMIEVLNTDSSSHCPKKS
;
A
#
# COMPACT_ATOMS: atom_id res chain seq x y z
N GLN A 1 22.19 31.29 5.79
CA GLN A 1 22.69 32.26 4.79
C GLN A 1 24.18 32.59 4.94
N ASN A 2 24.80 32.49 6.13
CA ASN A 2 26.26 32.73 6.29
C ASN A 2 27.18 31.51 5.99
N ILE A 3 26.64 30.41 5.45
CA ILE A 3 27.39 29.16 5.18
C ILE A 3 28.10 29.20 3.82
N VAL A 4 27.55 29.96 2.86
CA VAL A 4 28.11 30.03 1.50
C VAL A 4 29.37 30.89 1.44
N VAL A 5 29.51 31.90 2.31
CA VAL A 5 30.54 32.95 2.13
C VAL A 5 31.96 32.50 2.53
N CYS A 6 32.12 31.52 3.42
CA CYS A 6 33.46 31.03 3.80
C CYS A 6 34.00 29.95 2.84
N ALA A 7 33.13 29.18 2.18
CA ALA A 7 33.52 28.17 1.19
C ALA A 7 33.68 28.74 -0.23
N THR A 8 33.02 29.86 -0.57
CA THR A 8 33.20 30.56 -1.86
C THR A 8 34.42 31.49 -1.88
N THR A 9 35.55 31.07 -1.32
CA THR A 9 36.83 31.70 -1.68
C THR A 9 37.42 30.90 -2.85
N PRO A 10 37.98 31.55 -3.89
CA PRO A 10 38.55 30.87 -5.07
C PRO A 10 39.59 29.79 -4.75
N ASN A 11 40.18 29.83 -3.54
CA ASN A 11 41.16 28.85 -3.07
C ASN A 11 40.54 27.55 -2.53
N GLY A 12 39.36 27.59 -1.89
CA GLY A 12 38.71 26.40 -1.33
C GLY A 12 38.17 25.45 -2.41
N ASP A 13 37.46 26.00 -3.39
CA ASP A 13 36.95 25.25 -4.54
C ASP A 13 38.06 24.67 -5.42
N ASN A 14 39.17 25.42 -5.61
CA ASN A 14 40.35 24.93 -6.33
C ASN A 14 41.04 23.78 -5.58
N GLN A 15 41.12 23.84 -4.25
CA GLN A 15 41.67 22.75 -3.43
C GLN A 15 40.78 21.50 -3.46
N ALA A 16 39.45 21.65 -3.39
CA ALA A 16 38.52 20.52 -3.48
C ALA A 16 38.61 19.83 -4.86
N LYS A 17 38.66 20.60 -5.97
CA LYS A 17 38.88 20.06 -7.32
C LYS A 17 40.21 19.34 -7.47
N LEU A 18 41.30 19.91 -6.95
CA LEU A 18 42.62 19.25 -6.90
C LEU A 18 42.59 17.95 -6.08
N PHE A 19 41.81 17.91 -4.99
CA PHE A 19 41.66 16.72 -4.14
C PHE A 19 40.92 15.58 -4.87
N ILE A 20 39.92 15.91 -5.69
CA ILE A 20 39.16 14.99 -6.55
C ILE A 20 40.04 14.47 -7.70
N GLU A 21 40.75 15.37 -8.39
CA GLU A 21 41.65 15.02 -9.50
C GLU A 21 42.81 14.11 -9.04
N GLN A 22 43.30 14.29 -7.82
CA GLN A 22 44.35 13.46 -7.22
C GLN A 22 43.84 12.11 -6.66
N LYS A 23 42.52 11.81 -6.74
CA LYS A 23 41.89 10.59 -6.17
C LYS A 23 42.26 10.33 -4.70
N LYS A 24 42.51 11.38 -3.91
CA LYS A 24 42.89 11.26 -2.48
C LYS A 24 41.69 11.11 -1.54
N ILE A 25 40.49 10.93 -2.08
CA ILE A 25 39.30 10.63 -1.30
C ILE A 25 39.45 9.19 -0.79
N PRO A 26 39.34 8.93 0.52
CA PRO A 26 39.50 7.58 1.07
C PRO A 26 38.50 6.57 0.48
N PHE A 27 37.36 7.04 -0.03
CA PHE A 27 36.27 6.24 -0.62
C PHE A 27 35.57 6.99 -1.77
N PRO A 28 36.12 7.02 -2.99
CA PRO A 28 35.46 7.67 -4.12
C PRO A 28 34.21 6.88 -4.55
N VAL A 29 33.15 7.59 -4.94
CA VAL A 29 31.90 7.03 -5.49
C VAL A 29 31.73 7.41 -6.95
N ASP A 30 30.90 6.68 -7.70
CA ASP A 30 30.66 6.94 -9.13
C ASP A 30 29.97 8.30 -9.41
N ASN A 31 29.40 8.95 -8.38
CA ASN A 31 28.70 10.23 -8.49
C ASN A 31 29.62 11.43 -8.17
N HIS A 32 29.88 12.26 -9.19
CA HIS A 32 30.80 13.40 -9.12
C HIS A 32 30.41 14.45 -8.05
N ASN A 33 29.13 14.83 -7.96
CA ASN A 33 28.65 15.83 -7.00
C ASN A 33 28.84 15.36 -5.54
N THR A 34 28.80 14.05 -5.32
CA THR A 34 29.00 13.48 -3.97
C THR A 34 30.47 13.51 -3.59
N ASN A 35 31.36 13.24 -4.56
CA ASN A 35 32.79 13.38 -4.34
C ASN A 35 33.19 14.84 -4.08
N GLU A 36 32.50 15.82 -4.68
CA GLU A 36 32.70 17.25 -4.42
C GLU A 36 32.36 17.63 -2.98
N GLU A 37 31.17 17.27 -2.49
CA GLU A 37 30.76 17.57 -1.11
C GLU A 37 31.63 16.87 -0.05
N LEU A 38 32.05 15.63 -0.34
CA LEU A 38 33.00 14.90 0.51
C LEU A 38 34.38 15.57 0.49
N ALA A 39 34.86 16.00 -0.68
CA ALA A 39 36.14 16.69 -0.81
C ALA A 39 36.15 18.00 -0.03
N ILE A 40 35.06 18.78 -0.05
CA ILE A 40 34.92 20.00 0.77
C ILE A 40 35.07 19.68 2.25
N GLY A 41 34.38 18.66 2.75
CA GLY A 41 34.51 18.23 4.15
C GLY A 41 35.92 17.78 4.53
N TYR A 42 36.63 17.06 3.66
CA TYR A 42 38.01 16.64 3.90
C TYR A 42 39.03 17.78 3.78
N VAL A 43 38.79 18.77 2.92
CA VAL A 43 39.60 20.00 2.83
C VAL A 43 39.48 20.82 4.12
N LEU A 44 38.27 20.91 4.70
CA LEU A 44 38.07 21.55 6.01
C LEU A 44 38.86 20.84 7.13
N ILE A 45 38.87 19.50 7.14
CA ILE A 45 39.71 18.72 8.06
C ILE A 45 41.20 19.00 7.82
N GLY A 46 41.65 18.97 6.56
CA GLY A 46 43.05 19.22 6.20
C GLY A 46 43.55 20.62 6.59
N ASN A 47 42.64 21.59 6.67
CA ASN A 47 42.91 22.96 7.10
C ASN A 47 42.74 23.18 8.61
N GLY A 48 42.46 22.13 9.39
CA GLY A 48 42.32 22.21 10.85
C GLY A 48 40.99 22.82 11.33
N LEU A 49 40.01 22.98 10.42
CA LEU A 49 38.70 23.58 10.67
C LEU A 49 37.69 22.50 11.09
N TYR A 50 37.95 21.86 12.23
CA TYR A 50 37.21 20.67 12.65
C TYR A 50 35.74 20.94 12.98
N ASP A 51 35.41 22.06 13.64
CA ASP A 51 34.02 22.40 13.98
C ASP A 51 33.17 22.66 12.73
N GLU A 52 33.79 23.24 11.71
CA GLU A 52 33.15 23.54 10.41
C GLU A 52 32.99 22.27 9.59
N ALA A 53 33.98 21.38 9.60
CA ALA A 53 33.86 20.04 9.03
C ALA A 53 32.75 19.24 9.70
N ILE A 54 32.68 19.23 11.04
CA ILE A 54 31.63 18.55 11.81
C ILE A 54 30.26 19.12 11.43
N LYS A 55 30.13 20.45 11.32
CA LYS A 55 28.87 21.11 10.93
C LYS A 55 28.48 20.81 9.48
N HIS A 56 29.44 20.79 8.55
CA HIS A 56 29.23 20.45 7.14
C HIS A 56 28.73 19.00 7.00
N PHE A 57 29.40 18.06 7.66
CA PHE A 57 28.98 16.66 7.67
C PHE A 57 27.65 16.44 8.38
N SER A 58 27.35 17.18 9.44
CA SER A 58 26.06 17.15 10.12
C SER A 58 24.94 17.67 9.21
N LEU A 59 25.20 18.72 8.43
CA LEU A 59 24.25 19.26 7.45
C LEU A 59 23.98 18.25 6.34
N LEU A 60 25.03 17.58 5.81
CA LEU A 60 24.87 16.52 4.80
C LEU A 60 24.09 15.31 5.34
N LEU A 61 24.30 14.93 6.61
CA LEU A 61 23.53 13.88 7.29
C LEU A 61 22.05 14.28 7.44
N GLN A 62 21.81 15.54 7.82
CA GLN A 62 20.47 16.07 8.00
C GLN A 62 19.74 16.23 6.66
N GLU A 63 20.43 16.72 5.63
CA GLU A 63 19.94 16.80 4.27
C GLU A 63 19.57 15.41 3.74
N ALA A 64 20.36 14.37 3.99
CA ALA A 64 20.01 13.00 3.57
C ALA A 64 18.70 12.49 4.21
N ILE A 65 18.48 12.80 5.49
CA ILE A 65 17.24 12.46 6.20
C ILE A 65 16.07 13.30 5.70
N GLU A 66 16.27 14.60 5.47
CA GLU A 66 15.24 15.50 4.95
C GLU A 66 14.87 15.11 3.51
N THR A 67 15.86 14.79 2.67
CA THR A 67 15.65 14.25 1.33
C THR A 67 14.84 12.97 1.39
N PHE A 68 15.01 12.10 2.41
CA PHE A 68 14.17 10.91 2.57
C PHE A 68 12.73 11.25 3.01
N LYS A 69 12.55 12.20 3.93
CA LYS A 69 11.20 12.67 4.32
C LYS A 69 10.47 13.32 3.14
N GLU A 70 11.23 14.02 2.30
CA GLU A 70 10.78 14.67 1.06
C GLU A 70 10.88 13.73 -0.16
N ALA A 71 11.39 12.50 0.00
CA ALA A 71 11.75 11.61 -1.11
C ALA A 71 10.49 11.07 -1.77
N LEU A 72 10.08 11.85 -2.73
CA LEU A 72 9.25 11.47 -3.84
C LEU A 72 9.94 10.32 -4.64
N ASN A 73 11.28 10.23 -4.69
CA ASN A 73 12.01 9.19 -5.46
C ASN A 73 12.84 8.22 -4.57
N PRO A 74 12.60 6.89 -4.63
CA PRO A 74 13.31 5.90 -3.82
C PRO A 74 14.79 5.70 -4.15
N ASN A 75 15.20 5.93 -5.41
CA ASN A 75 16.60 5.80 -5.79
C ASN A 75 17.44 6.91 -5.16
N SER A 76 16.93 8.14 -5.20
CA SER A 76 17.55 9.31 -4.56
C SER A 76 17.64 9.14 -3.04
N ALA A 77 16.60 8.58 -2.41
CA ALA A 77 16.62 8.23 -0.99
C ALA A 77 17.73 7.22 -0.65
N MET A 78 17.87 6.15 -1.43
CA MET A 78 18.92 5.15 -1.23
C MET A 78 20.32 5.75 -1.40
N GLU A 79 20.51 6.62 -2.40
CA GLU A 79 21.75 7.38 -2.58
C GLU A 79 22.05 8.26 -1.37
N SER A 80 21.07 9.04 -0.89
CA SER A 80 21.22 9.88 0.30
C SER A 80 21.61 9.08 1.55
N PHE A 81 21.00 7.90 1.77
CA PHE A 81 21.42 7.03 2.87
C PHE A 81 22.85 6.50 2.68
N GLN A 82 23.24 6.18 1.45
CA GLN A 82 24.60 5.75 1.16
C GLN A 82 25.60 6.86 1.47
N LYS A 83 25.31 8.12 1.09
CA LYS A 83 26.13 9.30 1.45
C LYS A 83 26.23 9.46 2.95
N ALA A 84 25.10 9.42 3.66
CA ALA A 84 25.05 9.56 5.11
C ALA A 84 25.90 8.48 5.82
N LEU A 85 25.82 7.23 5.36
CA LEU A 85 26.58 6.12 5.92
C LEU A 85 28.07 6.14 5.52
N MET A 86 28.44 6.81 4.43
CA MET A 86 29.84 7.09 4.11
C MET A 86 30.44 8.12 5.06
N LEU A 87 29.68 9.16 5.41
CA LEU A 87 30.08 10.19 6.35
C LEU A 87 30.19 9.66 7.77
N ASN A 88 29.18 8.89 8.19
CA ASN A 88 29.16 8.25 9.48
C ASN A 88 28.56 6.84 9.34
N GLN A 89 29.44 5.84 9.28
CA GLN A 89 29.07 4.42 9.17
C GLN A 89 28.24 3.93 10.37
N ASN A 90 28.25 4.68 11.48
CA ASN A 90 27.54 4.38 12.70
C ASN A 90 26.34 5.33 12.92
N HIS A 91 25.87 6.02 11.88
CA HIS A 91 24.68 6.86 12.00
C HIS A 91 23.40 6.02 12.09
N ILE A 92 22.89 5.85 13.31
CA ILE A 92 21.77 4.97 13.65
C ILE A 92 20.50 5.28 12.85
N GLN A 93 20.12 6.55 12.75
CA GLN A 93 18.89 6.94 12.05
C GLN A 93 18.96 6.59 10.55
N SER A 94 20.11 6.74 9.90
CA SER A 94 20.29 6.33 8.51
C SER A 94 20.23 4.83 8.33
N LEU A 95 20.85 4.05 9.24
CA LEU A 95 20.75 2.58 9.23
C LEU A 95 19.30 2.12 9.40
N GLN A 96 18.58 2.71 10.35
CA GLN A 96 17.17 2.44 10.62
C GLN A 96 16.31 2.72 9.39
N LEU A 97 16.36 3.94 8.85
CA LEU A 97 15.51 4.35 7.73
C LEU A 97 15.86 3.62 6.43
N ARG A 98 17.15 3.37 6.15
CA ARG A 98 17.58 2.53 5.03
C ARG A 98 17.07 1.10 5.17
N GLY A 99 17.18 0.51 6.37
CA GLY A 99 16.67 -0.83 6.64
C GLY A 99 15.16 -0.92 6.40
N MET A 100 14.39 0.07 6.84
CA MET A 100 12.94 0.12 6.60
C MET A 100 12.61 0.29 5.12
N MET A 101 13.35 1.14 4.40
CA MET A 101 13.19 1.28 2.96
C MET A 101 13.45 -0.03 2.23
N LEU A 102 14.52 -0.76 2.61
CA LEU A 102 14.83 -2.09 2.06
C LEU A 102 13.73 -3.12 2.37
N TYR A 103 13.16 -3.11 3.58
CA TYR A 103 12.00 -3.94 3.92
C TYR A 103 10.82 -3.66 2.99
N HIS A 104 10.45 -2.39 2.83
CA HIS A 104 9.36 -1.99 1.95
C HIS A 104 9.68 -2.17 0.46
N HIS A 105 10.96 -2.31 0.08
CA HIS A 105 11.36 -2.71 -1.28
C HIS A 105 11.22 -4.22 -1.52
N GLY A 106 11.18 -5.01 -0.45
CA GLY A 106 11.21 -6.48 -0.48
C GLY A 106 12.61 -7.08 -0.28
N SER A 107 13.66 -6.27 -0.09
CA SER A 107 15.03 -6.71 0.18
C SER A 107 15.23 -7.05 1.66
N LEU A 108 14.56 -8.10 2.14
CA LEU A 108 14.48 -8.45 3.57
C LEU A 108 15.84 -8.79 4.20
N GLN A 109 16.72 -9.50 3.49
CA GLN A 109 18.05 -9.85 4.04
C GLN A 109 18.93 -8.62 4.26
N GLU A 110 18.97 -7.71 3.29
CA GLU A 110 19.71 -6.44 3.41
C GLU A 110 19.12 -5.54 4.52
N ALA A 111 17.78 -5.53 4.65
CA ALA A 111 17.09 -4.85 5.74
C ALA A 111 17.54 -5.37 7.11
N ILE A 112 17.56 -6.71 7.29
CA ILE A 112 18.04 -7.36 8.52
C ILE A 112 19.50 -6.97 8.81
N GLY A 113 20.36 -6.88 7.80
CA GLY A 113 21.75 -6.42 7.94
C GLY A 113 21.84 -5.02 8.56
N ASN A 114 21.05 -4.07 8.04
CA ASN A 114 20.97 -2.71 8.56
C ASN A 114 20.43 -2.66 9.99
N PHE A 115 19.36 -3.42 10.30
CA PHE A 115 18.83 -3.48 11.67
C PHE A 115 19.78 -4.14 12.65
N LYS A 116 20.51 -5.18 12.25
CA LYS A 116 21.57 -5.76 13.07
C LYS A 116 22.66 -4.75 13.39
N ARG A 117 23.08 -3.94 12.41
CA ARG A 117 24.07 -2.87 12.62
C ARG A 117 23.53 -1.77 13.54
N CYS A 118 22.28 -1.34 13.34
CA CYS A 118 21.59 -0.42 14.24
C CYS A 118 21.60 -0.92 15.68
N LEU A 119 21.26 -2.20 15.91
CA LEU A 119 21.21 -2.82 17.24
C LEU A 119 22.59 -3.11 17.85
N GLN A 120 23.66 -3.14 17.06
CA GLN A 120 25.03 -3.18 17.58
C GLN A 120 25.42 -1.83 18.23
N LEU A 121 24.87 -0.73 17.72
CA LEU A 121 25.16 0.62 18.17
C LEU A 121 24.20 1.05 19.29
N GLU A 122 22.92 0.73 19.13
CA GLU A 122 21.87 0.94 20.13
C GLU A 122 21.11 -0.37 20.41
N PRO A 123 21.55 -1.17 21.39
CA PRO A 123 20.95 -2.48 21.69
C PRO A 123 19.46 -2.45 22.07
N TYR A 124 18.97 -1.29 22.52
CA TYR A 124 17.59 -1.09 22.96
C TYR A 124 16.75 -0.30 21.95
N ASN A 125 17.25 -0.07 20.72
CA ASN A 125 16.49 0.64 19.68
C ASN A 125 15.27 -0.18 19.26
N GLU A 126 14.11 0.26 19.70
CA GLU A 126 12.85 -0.47 19.57
C GLU A 126 12.41 -0.65 18.12
N VAL A 127 12.59 0.38 17.28
CA VAL A 127 12.22 0.34 15.86
C VAL A 127 13.07 -0.68 15.10
N CYS A 128 14.39 -0.64 15.28
CA CYS A 128 15.27 -1.62 14.66
C CYS A 128 14.99 -3.04 15.15
N GLN A 129 14.66 -3.20 16.44
CA GLN A 129 14.33 -4.50 17.04
C GLN A 129 13.00 -5.06 16.49
N TYR A 130 11.97 -4.21 16.37
CA TYR A 130 10.68 -4.53 15.77
C TYR A 130 10.83 -4.92 14.29
N MET A 131 11.47 -4.05 13.50
CA MET A 131 11.61 -4.27 12.05
C MET A 131 12.51 -5.46 11.72
N LYS A 132 13.51 -5.76 12.56
CA LYS A 132 14.27 -7.02 12.47
C LYS A 132 13.36 -8.23 12.66
N GLY A 133 12.53 -8.22 13.70
CA GLY A 133 11.59 -9.32 13.98
C GLY A 133 10.58 -9.52 12.84
N LEU A 134 10.01 -8.41 12.36
CA LEU A 134 9.10 -8.40 11.22
C LEU A 134 9.75 -8.96 9.94
N SER A 135 10.98 -8.55 9.64
CA SER A 135 11.73 -9.04 8.47
C SER A 135 12.00 -10.54 8.55
N HIS A 136 12.35 -11.07 9.72
CA HIS A 136 12.52 -12.51 9.93
C HIS A 136 11.21 -13.28 9.73
N VAL A 137 10.07 -12.78 10.23
CA VAL A 137 8.76 -13.41 10.02
C VAL A 137 8.37 -13.40 8.54
N ALA A 138 8.58 -12.30 7.82
CA ALA A 138 8.34 -12.23 6.39
C ALA A 138 9.22 -13.23 5.60
N MET A 139 10.40 -13.56 6.12
CA MET A 139 11.28 -14.63 5.61
C MET A 139 10.88 -16.05 6.04
N GLY A 140 9.89 -16.20 6.93
CA GLY A 140 9.50 -17.48 7.54
C GLY A 140 10.50 -18.01 8.57
N GLN A 141 11.35 -17.14 9.12
CA GLN A 141 12.31 -17.42 10.18
C GLN A 141 11.68 -17.08 11.54
N PHE A 142 10.73 -17.90 11.98
CA PHE A 142 9.88 -17.59 13.12
C PHE A 142 10.66 -17.55 14.44
N TYR A 143 11.68 -18.39 14.62
CA TYR A 143 12.46 -18.39 15.86
C TYR A 143 13.16 -17.04 16.11
N GLU A 144 13.92 -16.55 15.13
CA GLU A 144 14.58 -15.25 15.25
C GLU A 144 13.58 -14.08 15.25
N GLY A 145 12.44 -14.24 14.57
CA GLY A 145 11.31 -13.30 14.59
C GLY A 145 10.72 -13.13 16.00
N ILE A 146 10.23 -14.21 16.61
CA ILE A 146 9.65 -14.21 17.97
C ILE A 146 10.67 -13.73 19.00
N LYS A 147 11.93 -14.19 18.89
CA LYS A 147 13.02 -13.73 19.77
C LYS A 147 13.20 -12.22 19.68
N ALA A 148 13.14 -11.66 18.47
CA ALA A 148 13.30 -10.23 18.30
C ALA A 148 12.11 -9.43 18.84
N GLN A 149 10.89 -9.90 18.59
CA GLN A 149 9.65 -9.31 19.11
C GLN A 149 9.58 -9.34 20.63
N THR A 150 10.01 -10.45 21.25
CA THR A 150 10.05 -10.59 22.71
C THR A 150 10.92 -9.50 23.34
N LYS A 151 12.04 -9.12 22.70
CA LYS A 151 12.88 -8.01 23.21
C LYS A 151 12.17 -6.66 23.20
N VAL A 152 11.33 -6.39 22.19
CA VAL A 152 10.51 -5.16 22.16
C VAL A 152 9.50 -5.19 23.30
N MET A 153 8.85 -6.34 23.53
CA MET A 153 7.85 -6.49 24.60
C MET A 153 8.43 -6.33 26.01
N LEU A 154 9.73 -6.57 26.20
CA LEU A 154 10.41 -6.38 27.49
C LEU A 154 10.63 -4.89 27.83
N ASN A 155 10.56 -3.99 26.82
CA ASN A 155 10.71 -2.55 27.02
C ASN A 155 9.37 -1.93 27.40
N ASP A 156 8.81 -2.32 28.55
CA ASP A 156 7.51 -1.82 28.99
C ASP A 156 7.54 -0.28 29.19
N PRO A 157 6.61 0.48 28.60
CA PRO A 157 6.50 1.92 28.82
C PRO A 157 6.29 2.21 30.31
N LEU A 158 7.00 3.20 30.84
CA LEU A 158 6.80 3.65 32.22
C LEU A 158 5.38 4.21 32.42
N LEU A 159 4.87 4.14 33.65
CA LEU A 159 3.54 4.65 34.00
C LEU A 159 3.39 6.13 33.56
N GLY A 160 2.40 6.42 32.72
CA GLY A 160 2.15 7.77 32.19
C GLY A 160 2.91 8.11 30.90
N GLN A 161 3.85 7.26 30.45
CA GLN A 161 4.46 7.39 29.14
C GLN A 161 3.55 6.78 28.07
N LYS A 162 3.35 7.51 26.97
CA LYS A 162 2.63 6.98 25.80
C LYS A 162 3.48 5.89 25.16
N ALA A 163 2.91 4.69 25.04
CA ALA A 163 3.53 3.59 24.30
C ALA A 163 3.83 4.00 22.85
N SER A 164 4.98 3.58 22.35
CA SER A 164 5.35 3.71 20.94
C SER A 164 4.44 2.88 20.04
N SER A 165 4.45 3.18 18.74
CA SER A 165 3.69 2.40 17.75
C SER A 165 4.19 0.96 17.68
N GLU A 166 5.50 0.77 17.72
CA GLU A 166 6.16 -0.54 17.62
C GLU A 166 5.82 -1.42 18.82
N TYR A 167 5.81 -0.87 20.03
CA TYR A 167 5.37 -1.57 21.23
C TYR A 167 3.90 -2.00 21.15
N LEU A 168 3.02 -1.14 20.63
CA LEU A 168 1.60 -1.48 20.46
C LEU A 168 1.41 -2.63 19.45
N LYS A 169 2.16 -2.60 18.34
CA LYS A 169 2.04 -3.60 17.26
C LYS A 169 2.68 -4.94 17.60
N VAL A 170 3.77 -4.95 18.37
CA VAL A 170 4.62 -6.15 18.49
C VAL A 170 3.90 -7.35 19.11
N LYS A 171 2.95 -7.11 20.04
CA LYS A 171 2.16 -8.19 20.66
C LYS A 171 1.26 -8.87 19.62
N TYR A 172 0.61 -8.10 18.74
CA TYR A 172 -0.17 -8.67 17.63
C TYR A 172 0.73 -9.39 16.63
N LEU A 173 1.88 -8.82 16.29
CA LEU A 173 2.82 -9.45 15.37
C LEU A 173 3.34 -10.78 15.93
N ARG A 174 3.64 -10.87 17.23
CA ARG A 174 4.05 -12.11 17.90
C ARG A 174 3.00 -13.19 17.81
N GLU A 175 1.76 -12.88 18.18
CA GLU A 175 0.68 -13.85 18.13
C GLU A 175 0.35 -14.26 16.69
N TYR A 176 0.38 -13.33 15.76
CA TYR A 176 0.21 -13.65 14.34
C TYR A 176 1.37 -14.50 13.79
N SER A 177 2.60 -14.26 14.23
CA SER A 177 3.77 -15.07 13.87
C SER A 177 3.64 -16.51 14.39
N ARG A 178 3.14 -16.68 15.63
CA ARG A 178 2.85 -17.99 16.22
C ARG A 178 1.75 -18.73 15.47
N TYR A 179 0.68 -18.02 15.13
CA TYR A 179 -0.40 -18.54 14.30
C TYR A 179 0.14 -19.03 12.94
N LEU A 180 0.90 -18.21 12.23
CA LEU A 180 1.53 -18.58 10.96
C LEU A 180 2.48 -19.77 11.08
N HIS A 181 3.27 -19.84 12.16
CA HIS A 181 4.15 -20.98 12.45
C HIS A 181 3.36 -22.27 12.63
N SER A 182 2.30 -22.25 13.44
CA SER A 182 1.46 -23.43 13.67
C SER A 182 0.73 -23.95 12.42
N HIS A 183 0.52 -23.09 11.42
CA HIS A 183 -0.11 -23.42 10.14
C HIS A 183 0.88 -23.46 8.96
N LEU A 184 2.19 -23.49 9.24
CA LEU A 184 3.22 -23.32 8.21
C LEU A 184 3.17 -24.43 7.14
N ASP A 185 2.93 -25.66 7.60
CA ASP A 185 2.90 -26.88 6.79
C ASP A 185 1.48 -27.41 6.52
N ILE A 186 0.46 -26.65 6.93
CA ILE A 186 -0.95 -26.96 6.69
C ILE A 186 -1.37 -26.36 5.35
N PRO A 187 -2.17 -27.08 4.52
CA PRO A 187 -2.70 -26.50 3.30
C PRO A 187 -3.49 -25.21 3.55
N VAL A 188 -3.26 -24.19 2.72
CA VAL A 188 -3.82 -22.83 2.90
C VAL A 188 -5.35 -22.78 2.70
N ALA A 189 -5.93 -23.87 2.21
CA ALA A 189 -7.38 -24.05 2.11
C ALA A 189 -8.03 -24.52 3.41
N GLU A 190 -7.26 -24.98 4.40
CA GLU A 190 -7.77 -25.63 5.61
C GLU A 190 -7.92 -24.69 6.82
N TYR A 191 -7.33 -23.50 6.76
CA TYR A 191 -7.39 -22.52 7.84
C TYR A 191 -7.86 -21.15 7.33
N ASN A 192 -8.36 -20.30 8.23
CA ASN A 192 -8.82 -18.96 7.91
C ASN A 192 -8.62 -18.01 9.08
N VAL A 193 -7.66 -17.08 8.94
CA VAL A 193 -7.33 -16.07 9.96
C VAL A 193 -8.55 -15.29 10.47
N ASP A 194 -9.53 -14.99 9.60
CA ASP A 194 -10.72 -14.26 10.02
C ASP A 194 -11.67 -15.12 10.88
N GLN A 195 -11.61 -16.44 10.79
CA GLN A 195 -12.39 -17.36 11.63
C GLN A 195 -11.60 -17.79 12.87
N ASP A 196 -10.29 -18.03 12.70
CA ASP A 196 -9.45 -18.65 13.72
C ASP A 196 -8.99 -17.64 14.79
N LEU A 197 -8.77 -16.37 14.42
CA LEU A 197 -8.33 -15.36 15.38
C LEU A 197 -9.51 -14.68 16.09
N PRO A 198 -9.43 -14.45 17.42
CA PRO A 198 -10.48 -13.80 18.18
C PRO A 198 -10.87 -12.43 17.62
N GLY A 199 -12.16 -12.12 17.63
CA GLY A 199 -12.65 -10.86 17.07
C GLY A 199 -12.07 -9.60 17.75
N ASN A 200 -11.91 -9.62 19.08
CA ASN A 200 -11.31 -8.48 19.82
C ASN A 200 -9.84 -8.27 19.44
N PHE A 201 -9.10 -9.36 19.24
CA PHE A 201 -7.72 -9.31 18.71
C PHE A 201 -7.69 -8.61 17.36
N LYS A 202 -8.51 -9.06 16.41
CA LYS A 202 -8.61 -8.47 15.07
C LYS A 202 -8.96 -6.98 15.11
N ASN A 203 -9.94 -6.60 15.92
CA ASN A 203 -10.38 -5.21 16.05
C ASN A 203 -9.28 -4.30 16.64
N HIS A 204 -8.61 -4.72 17.70
CA HIS A 204 -7.57 -3.90 18.31
C HIS A 204 -6.33 -3.81 17.41
N TRP A 205 -5.97 -4.92 16.74
CA TRP A 205 -4.88 -4.96 15.78
C TRP A 205 -5.12 -3.99 14.62
N ALA A 206 -6.32 -4.03 14.00
CA ALA A 206 -6.67 -3.15 12.88
C ALA A 206 -6.69 -1.66 13.27
N LYS A 207 -7.00 -1.33 14.53
CA LYS A 207 -7.05 0.04 15.07
C LYS A 207 -5.74 0.50 15.73
N ASN A 208 -4.72 -0.36 15.79
CA ASN A 208 -3.47 -0.12 16.51
C ASN A 208 -3.69 0.29 17.98
N LEU A 209 -4.61 -0.41 18.66
CA LEU A 209 -4.91 -0.17 20.08
C LEU A 209 -3.97 -0.98 20.99
N PRO A 210 -3.77 -0.56 22.25
CA PRO A 210 -3.07 -1.37 23.24
C PRO A 210 -3.61 -2.80 23.33
N PHE A 211 -2.71 -3.77 23.48
CA PHE A 211 -3.04 -5.18 23.67
C PHE A 211 -3.56 -5.40 25.10
N LEU A 212 -4.82 -5.00 25.32
CA LEU A 212 -5.56 -5.13 26.57
C LEU A 212 -6.83 -5.93 26.26
N ILE A 213 -6.64 -7.23 26.03
CA ILE A 213 -7.72 -8.15 25.69
C ILE A 213 -7.88 -9.10 26.87
N GLU A 214 -9.02 -8.99 27.54
CA GLU A 214 -9.42 -9.91 28.61
C GLU A 214 -9.62 -11.31 28.03
N ASP A 215 -9.20 -12.34 28.78
CA ASP A 215 -9.35 -13.75 28.43
C ASP A 215 -8.75 -14.16 27.07
N TYR A 216 -7.67 -13.47 26.62
CA TYR A 216 -6.98 -13.85 25.39
C TYR A 216 -6.14 -15.12 25.60
N GLU A 217 -6.49 -16.19 24.89
CA GLU A 217 -5.66 -17.38 24.77
C GLU A 217 -4.52 -17.15 23.76
N GLU A 218 -3.28 -17.28 24.24
CA GLU A 218 -2.11 -17.18 23.37
C GLU A 218 -2.12 -18.26 22.29
N GLN A 219 -1.68 -17.90 21.08
CA GLN A 219 -1.52 -18.84 19.97
C GLN A 219 -0.50 -19.93 20.33
N PRO A 220 -0.48 -21.10 19.66
CA PRO A 220 0.50 -22.14 19.95
C PRO A 220 1.94 -21.60 19.91
N GLY A 221 2.76 -21.96 20.89
CA GLY A 221 4.19 -21.62 20.88
C GLY A 221 4.92 -22.31 19.72
N LEU A 222 6.17 -21.89 19.47
CA LEU A 222 6.98 -22.50 18.41
C LEU A 222 7.21 -23.99 18.70
N GLN A 223 6.71 -24.83 17.80
CA GLN A 223 6.84 -26.28 17.87
C GLN A 223 8.17 -26.76 17.26
N PRO A 224 8.99 -27.56 17.96
CA PRO A 224 10.30 -28.01 17.47
C PRO A 224 10.25 -28.81 16.16
N HIS A 225 9.13 -29.48 15.88
CA HIS A 225 8.95 -30.28 14.67
C HIS A 225 8.64 -29.44 13.42
N ILE A 226 8.14 -28.21 13.58
CA ILE A 226 7.87 -27.28 12.49
C ILE A 226 9.11 -26.40 12.28
N LYS A 227 9.87 -26.70 11.23
CA LYS A 227 11.12 -25.98 10.90
C LYS A 227 10.84 -24.64 10.24
N ASP A 228 11.73 -23.67 10.47
CA ASP A 228 11.69 -22.39 9.74
C ASP A 228 11.80 -22.60 8.23
N VAL A 229 11.34 -21.61 7.46
CA VAL A 229 11.40 -21.63 5.99
C VAL A 229 12.84 -21.46 5.53
N LEU A 230 13.25 -22.29 4.59
CA LEU A 230 14.59 -22.23 3.99
C LEU A 230 14.55 -21.37 2.72
N PRO A 231 15.58 -20.55 2.46
CA PRO A 231 15.70 -19.83 1.20
C PRO A 231 15.75 -20.81 0.02
N GLN A 232 14.91 -20.57 -1.00
CA GLN A 232 14.93 -21.33 -2.24
C GLN A 232 15.71 -20.56 -3.32
N ASN A 233 16.53 -21.27 -4.09
CA ASN A 233 17.16 -20.71 -5.28
C ASN A 233 16.17 -20.78 -6.45
N PHE A 234 16.11 -19.73 -7.27
CA PHE A 234 15.28 -19.69 -8.47
C PHE A 234 15.55 -20.88 -9.41
N ASP A 235 16.82 -21.28 -9.56
CA ASP A 235 17.22 -22.39 -10.42
C ASP A 235 16.74 -23.77 -9.94
N SER A 236 16.31 -23.88 -8.67
CA SER A 236 15.81 -25.14 -8.12
C SER A 236 14.37 -25.47 -8.57
N TYR A 237 13.62 -24.48 -9.05
CA TYR A 237 12.27 -24.68 -9.57
C TYR A 237 12.30 -25.27 -10.98
N SER A 238 11.26 -26.03 -11.35
CA SER A 238 11.09 -26.51 -12.72
C SER A 238 10.93 -25.34 -13.70
N SER A 239 11.19 -25.58 -14.99
CA SER A 239 11.03 -24.58 -16.06
C SER A 239 9.64 -23.94 -16.08
N GLU A 240 8.60 -24.72 -15.80
CA GLU A 240 7.20 -24.28 -15.76
C GLU A 240 6.95 -23.34 -14.58
N VAL A 241 7.52 -23.66 -13.41
CA VAL A 241 7.38 -22.84 -12.21
C VAL A 241 8.22 -21.56 -12.31
N GLN A 242 9.43 -21.62 -12.89
CA GLN A 242 10.21 -20.42 -13.19
C GLN A 242 9.45 -19.46 -14.10
N LYS A 243 8.81 -19.99 -15.16
CA LYS A 243 7.95 -19.21 -16.06
C LYS A 243 6.74 -18.63 -15.31
N LEU A 244 6.13 -19.39 -14.41
CA LEU A 244 5.04 -18.92 -13.55
C LEU A 244 5.49 -17.73 -12.69
N ILE A 245 6.64 -17.84 -12.01
CA ILE A 245 7.21 -16.79 -11.16
C ILE A 245 7.49 -15.52 -11.97
N CYS A 246 8.14 -15.63 -13.14
CA CYS A 246 8.41 -14.47 -13.97
C CYS A 246 7.14 -13.80 -14.52
N THR A 247 6.12 -14.60 -14.82
CA THR A 247 4.81 -14.08 -15.25
C THR A 247 4.14 -13.33 -14.10
N ALA A 248 4.18 -13.87 -12.89
CA ALA A 248 3.65 -13.20 -11.70
C ALA A 248 4.39 -11.88 -11.41
N ASP A 249 5.73 -11.88 -11.44
CA ASP A 249 6.53 -10.66 -11.24
C ASP A 249 6.16 -9.56 -12.24
N HIS A 250 5.95 -9.93 -13.51
CA HIS A 250 5.52 -9.00 -14.54
C HIS A 250 4.11 -8.43 -14.29
N LEU A 251 3.12 -9.30 -14.01
CA LEU A 251 1.75 -8.89 -13.74
C LEU A 251 1.66 -8.00 -12.51
N GLY A 252 2.39 -8.36 -11.44
CA GLY A 252 2.48 -7.56 -10.22
C GLY A 252 3.10 -6.19 -10.43
N ALA A 253 4.12 -6.09 -11.29
CA ALA A 253 4.77 -4.82 -11.61
C ALA A 253 3.84 -3.85 -12.37
N LEU A 254 2.87 -4.35 -13.15
CA LEU A 254 1.84 -3.49 -13.78
C LEU A 254 0.93 -2.81 -12.76
N MET A 255 0.82 -3.39 -11.57
CA MET A 255 0.08 -2.83 -10.46
C MET A 255 0.85 -1.75 -9.70
N GLN A 256 2.15 -1.56 -9.99
CA GLN A 256 2.92 -0.49 -9.39
C GLN A 256 2.39 0.87 -9.86
N TYR A 257 2.11 1.74 -8.90
CA TYR A 257 1.82 3.13 -9.20
C TYR A 257 3.12 3.93 -9.29
N ASP A 258 3.40 4.47 -10.47
CA ASP A 258 4.65 5.19 -10.78
C ASP A 258 4.53 6.69 -10.46
N THR A 259 4.15 7.00 -9.22
CA THR A 259 4.21 8.37 -8.69
C THR A 259 5.13 8.47 -7.50
N PRO A 260 5.59 9.68 -7.21
CA PRO A 260 6.55 9.80 -6.16
C PRO A 260 5.92 9.57 -4.77
N GLY A 261 6.71 9.05 -3.83
CA GLY A 261 6.25 8.57 -2.51
C GLY A 261 5.80 7.11 -2.47
N PHE A 262 5.76 6.43 -3.63
CA PHE A 262 5.52 4.98 -3.72
C PHE A 262 6.82 4.25 -4.07
N LEU A 263 7.15 3.23 -3.28
CA LEU A 263 8.30 2.37 -3.51
C LEU A 263 7.83 1.04 -4.13
N PRO A 264 8.47 0.56 -5.21
CA PRO A 264 8.21 -0.79 -5.70
C PRO A 264 8.57 -1.82 -4.63
N ASN A 265 7.66 -2.75 -4.37
CA ASN A 265 7.88 -3.86 -3.47
C ASN A 265 7.82 -5.17 -4.26
N ARG A 266 8.97 -5.77 -4.52
CA ARG A 266 9.06 -6.98 -5.37
C ARG A 266 8.30 -8.16 -4.77
N ARG A 267 8.34 -8.29 -3.44
CA ARG A 267 7.64 -9.35 -2.70
C ARG A 267 6.12 -9.22 -2.89
N ILE A 268 5.59 -8.00 -2.78
CA ILE A 268 4.16 -7.76 -3.00
C ILE A 268 3.80 -7.91 -4.48
N HIS A 269 4.61 -7.39 -5.41
CA HIS A 269 4.37 -7.58 -6.85
C HIS A 269 4.23 -9.06 -7.18
N ARG A 270 5.17 -9.91 -6.73
CA ARG A 270 5.05 -11.34 -6.91
C ARG A 270 3.77 -11.91 -6.32
N ALA A 271 3.46 -11.57 -5.07
CA ALA A 271 2.27 -12.06 -4.38
C ALA A 271 0.99 -11.74 -5.15
N MET A 272 0.86 -10.50 -5.62
CA MET A 272 -0.34 -10.05 -6.32
C MET A 272 -0.40 -10.55 -7.77
N GLY A 273 0.75 -10.79 -8.40
CA GLY A 273 0.82 -11.48 -9.69
C GLY A 273 0.43 -12.96 -9.58
N LEU A 274 0.89 -13.66 -8.54
CA LEU A 274 0.47 -15.03 -8.24
C LEU A 274 -1.03 -15.08 -7.92
N ALA A 275 -1.53 -14.14 -7.11
CA ALA A 275 -2.97 -13.99 -6.87
C ALA A 275 -3.77 -13.76 -8.16
N THR A 276 -3.28 -12.92 -9.07
CA THR A 276 -3.89 -12.67 -10.38
C THR A 276 -4.03 -13.95 -11.19
N LEU A 277 -2.95 -14.73 -11.28
CA LEU A 277 -2.94 -16.01 -11.99
C LEU A 277 -3.85 -17.05 -11.32
N GLU A 278 -3.88 -17.09 -10.00
CA GLU A 278 -4.75 -18.00 -9.25
C GLU A 278 -6.22 -17.63 -9.40
N VAL A 279 -6.58 -16.33 -9.35
CA VAL A 279 -7.94 -15.85 -9.63
C VAL A 279 -8.36 -16.21 -11.06
N MET A 280 -7.47 -16.00 -12.05
CA MET A 280 -7.71 -16.40 -13.44
C MET A 280 -8.03 -17.90 -13.53
N GLN A 281 -7.19 -18.75 -12.92
CA GLN A 281 -7.38 -20.20 -12.90
C GLN A 281 -8.67 -20.62 -12.18
N ALA A 282 -8.99 -20.00 -11.05
CA ALA A 282 -10.19 -20.27 -10.27
C ALA A 282 -11.48 -19.87 -11.02
N MET A 283 -11.47 -18.73 -11.70
CA MET A 283 -12.62 -18.28 -12.51
C MET A 283 -12.82 -19.15 -13.74
N HIS A 284 -11.75 -19.49 -14.46
CA HIS A 284 -11.82 -20.41 -15.60
C HIS A 284 -12.38 -21.79 -15.19
N ARG A 285 -11.98 -22.33 -14.03
CA ARG A 285 -12.56 -23.55 -13.45
C ARG A 285 -14.06 -23.37 -13.13
N THR A 286 -14.45 -22.24 -12.56
CA THR A 286 -15.85 -21.95 -12.20
C THR A 286 -16.74 -21.85 -13.44
N TRP A 287 -16.26 -21.19 -14.50
CA TRP A 287 -16.99 -21.05 -15.77
C TRP A 287 -17.03 -22.34 -16.60
N SER A 288 -16.09 -23.26 -16.38
CA SER A 288 -16.14 -24.62 -16.95
C SER A 288 -16.97 -25.61 -16.12
N ASN A 289 -17.83 -25.12 -15.21
CA ASN A 289 -18.71 -25.88 -14.32
C ASN A 289 -18.02 -26.71 -13.23
N SER A 290 -16.76 -26.41 -12.90
CA SER A 290 -16.11 -27.01 -11.74
C SER A 290 -16.62 -26.41 -10.43
N LYS A 291 -16.75 -27.23 -9.39
CA LYS A 291 -17.06 -26.77 -8.02
C LYS A 291 -15.76 -26.51 -7.26
N VAL A 292 -15.79 -25.57 -6.32
CA VAL A 292 -14.66 -25.24 -5.43
C VAL A 292 -14.89 -25.91 -4.08
N ARG A 293 -13.82 -26.40 -3.46
CA ARG A 293 -13.85 -26.93 -2.09
C ARG A 293 -13.49 -25.82 -1.10
N VAL A 294 -14.44 -25.45 -0.23
CA VAL A 294 -14.25 -24.45 0.82
C VAL A 294 -14.67 -25.08 2.15
N ASN A 295 -13.79 -25.05 3.16
CA ASN A 295 -14.01 -25.66 4.48
C ASN A 295 -14.52 -27.10 4.39
N GLY A 296 -13.87 -27.90 3.53
CA GLY A 296 -14.22 -29.30 3.30
C GLY A 296 -15.47 -29.56 2.45
N LYS A 297 -16.30 -28.54 2.15
CA LYS A 297 -17.52 -28.68 1.34
C LYS A 297 -17.32 -28.22 -0.09
N THR A 298 -17.86 -28.98 -1.03
CA THR A 298 -17.78 -28.68 -2.46
C THR A 298 -18.99 -27.88 -2.91
N ARG A 299 -18.81 -26.58 -3.21
CA ARG A 299 -19.86 -25.64 -3.63
C ARG A 299 -19.44 -24.79 -4.82
N GLN A 300 -20.39 -24.06 -5.42
CA GLN A 300 -20.04 -23.04 -6.40
C GLN A 300 -19.25 -21.92 -5.73
N MET A 301 -18.23 -21.42 -6.41
CA MET A 301 -17.45 -20.27 -5.97
C MET A 301 -18.40 -19.06 -5.81
N GLN A 302 -18.23 -18.32 -4.73
CA GLN A 302 -18.89 -17.04 -4.50
C GLN A 302 -17.90 -15.91 -4.72
N TRP A 303 -18.39 -14.67 -4.83
CA TRP A 303 -17.54 -13.52 -5.00
C TRP A 303 -16.49 -13.42 -3.88
N ARG A 304 -16.84 -13.69 -2.62
CA ARG A 304 -15.88 -13.66 -1.51
C ARG A 304 -14.73 -14.64 -1.69
N ASP A 305 -15.03 -15.87 -2.12
CA ASP A 305 -14.01 -16.90 -2.33
C ASP A 305 -12.99 -16.43 -3.39
N MET A 306 -13.46 -15.69 -4.41
CA MET A 306 -12.60 -15.09 -5.43
C MET A 306 -11.67 -14.01 -4.86
N PHE A 307 -12.18 -13.13 -3.99
CA PHE A 307 -11.35 -12.11 -3.33
C PHE A 307 -10.42 -12.71 -2.27
N ASP A 308 -10.85 -13.76 -1.57
CA ASP A 308 -10.07 -14.44 -0.55
C ASP A 308 -8.74 -14.99 -1.09
N ILE A 309 -8.70 -15.40 -2.36
CA ILE A 309 -7.44 -15.76 -3.05
C ILE A 309 -6.42 -14.63 -2.94
N ALA A 310 -6.81 -13.42 -3.37
CA ALA A 310 -5.92 -12.26 -3.35
C ALA A 310 -5.65 -11.74 -1.92
N VAL A 311 -6.63 -11.83 -1.02
CA VAL A 311 -6.45 -11.49 0.40
C VAL A 311 -5.38 -12.37 1.05
N LYS A 312 -5.39 -13.68 0.79
CA LYS A 312 -4.41 -14.63 1.34
C LYS A 312 -2.98 -14.29 0.93
N TRP A 313 -2.74 -14.11 -0.37
CA TRP A 313 -1.43 -13.69 -0.90
C TRP A 313 -1.00 -12.36 -0.28
N ARG A 314 -1.90 -11.37 -0.24
CA ARG A 314 -1.58 -10.04 0.32
C ARG A 314 -1.20 -10.14 1.80
N ARG A 315 -1.89 -10.96 2.59
CA ARG A 315 -1.68 -11.11 4.03
C ARG A 315 -0.35 -11.83 4.36
N ILE A 316 0.03 -12.83 3.58
CA ILE A 316 1.33 -13.53 3.73
C ILE A 316 2.49 -12.66 3.22
N ALA A 317 2.23 -11.80 2.22
CA ALA A 317 3.22 -10.94 1.60
C ALA A 317 3.66 -9.72 2.46
N ASP A 318 2.92 -9.35 3.50
CA ASP A 318 3.37 -8.38 4.50
C ASP A 318 2.68 -8.64 5.85
N PRO A 319 3.34 -9.36 6.77
CA PRO A 319 2.74 -9.74 8.06
C PRO A 319 2.56 -8.56 9.03
N ASP A 320 3.09 -7.36 8.73
CA ASP A 320 2.86 -6.15 9.55
C ASP A 320 1.42 -5.66 9.47
N GLN A 321 0.81 -5.80 8.28
CA GLN A 321 -0.48 -5.19 7.99
C GLN A 321 -1.64 -6.18 8.18
N PRO A 322 -2.58 -5.90 9.09
CA PRO A 322 -3.82 -6.67 9.17
C PRO A 322 -4.67 -6.37 7.94
N VAL A 323 -4.75 -7.35 7.05
CA VAL A 323 -5.73 -7.37 5.94
C VAL A 323 -6.85 -8.29 6.39
N LEU A 324 -7.94 -7.72 6.93
CA LEU A 324 -9.03 -8.43 7.59
C LEU A 324 -10.38 -7.97 7.03
N TRP A 325 -11.34 -8.90 6.94
CA TRP A 325 -12.70 -8.57 6.56
C TRP A 325 -13.39 -7.77 7.67
N LEU A 326 -13.79 -6.54 7.37
CA LEU A 326 -14.36 -5.63 8.36
C LEU A 326 -15.67 -6.18 8.94
N ASP A 327 -16.49 -6.79 8.11
CA ASP A 327 -17.78 -7.36 8.49
C ASP A 327 -17.67 -8.66 9.31
N GLN A 328 -16.46 -9.23 9.42
CA GLN A 328 -16.16 -10.38 10.29
C GLN A 328 -15.51 -9.96 11.62
N MET A 329 -15.46 -8.65 11.92
CA MET A 329 -15.04 -8.14 13.23
C MET A 329 -16.22 -8.04 14.21
N PRO A 330 -15.97 -8.00 15.54
CA PRO A 330 -17.03 -7.97 16.55
C PRO A 330 -18.06 -6.87 16.32
N ALA A 331 -19.33 -7.22 16.46
CA ALA A 331 -20.47 -6.35 16.18
C ALA A 331 -20.42 -4.98 16.89
N ARG A 332 -19.89 -4.88 18.13
CA ARG A 332 -19.76 -3.58 18.84
C ARG A 332 -18.83 -2.58 18.13
N SER A 333 -17.88 -3.08 17.34
CA SER A 333 -16.98 -2.23 16.55
C SER A 333 -17.59 -1.80 15.22
N LEU A 334 -18.56 -2.57 14.71
CA LEU A 334 -19.36 -2.28 13.51
C LEU A 334 -20.58 -1.40 13.83
N SER A 335 -21.16 -1.54 15.03
CA SER A 335 -22.31 -0.73 15.47
C SER A 335 -21.97 0.74 15.70
N ARG A 336 -20.67 1.08 15.87
CA ARG A 336 -20.15 2.45 15.85
C ARG A 336 -19.48 2.81 14.51
N GLY A 337 -19.43 1.88 13.56
CA GLY A 337 -18.70 1.96 12.30
C GLY A 337 -17.20 1.70 12.47
N PHE A 338 -16.64 0.77 11.67
CA PHE A 338 -15.19 0.78 11.40
C PHE A 338 -14.96 1.79 10.26
N ASN A 339 -14.90 3.06 10.60
CA ASN A 339 -14.83 4.11 9.59
C ASN A 339 -13.41 4.18 9.06
N ASN A 340 -13.26 3.96 7.75
CA ASN A 340 -11.99 4.26 7.11
C ASN A 340 -11.89 5.78 6.97
N HIS A 341 -10.98 6.38 7.74
CA HIS A 341 -10.78 7.81 7.76
C HIS A 341 -9.42 8.16 7.15
N ILE A 342 -9.47 8.88 6.04
CA ILE A 342 -8.30 9.31 5.28
C ILE A 342 -8.18 10.82 5.44
N ASN A 343 -7.15 11.25 6.15
CA ASN A 343 -6.77 12.67 6.18
C ASN A 343 -6.00 12.99 4.90
N LEU A 344 -6.56 13.88 4.08
CA LEU A 344 -5.93 14.42 2.88
C LEU A 344 -5.10 15.66 3.24
N ILE A 345 -5.66 16.57 4.04
CA ILE A 345 -4.97 17.72 4.63
C ILE A 345 -5.35 17.81 6.12
N ARG A 346 -4.37 18.00 7.00
CA ARG A 346 -4.59 18.25 8.43
C ARG A 346 -3.64 19.32 8.92
N GLY A 347 -4.15 20.54 9.13
CA GLY A 347 -3.35 21.71 9.40
C GLY A 347 -2.43 21.99 8.22
N GLN A 348 -1.12 21.98 8.47
CA GLN A 348 -0.09 22.15 7.43
C GLN A 348 0.36 20.83 6.80
N ILE A 349 -0.16 19.70 7.27
CA ILE A 349 0.29 18.37 6.81
C ILE A 349 -0.58 17.94 5.63
N ILE A 350 0.07 17.71 4.49
CA ILE A 350 -0.57 17.22 3.26
C ILE A 350 -0.21 15.75 3.05
N ASN A 351 -1.22 14.93 2.74
CA ASN A 351 -1.02 13.52 2.42
C ASN A 351 -0.56 13.36 0.96
N ILE A 352 0.76 13.27 0.77
CA ILE A 352 1.41 13.17 -0.55
C ILE A 352 0.90 11.99 -1.41
N ARG A 353 0.36 10.93 -0.78
CA ARG A 353 -0.18 9.74 -1.46
C ARG A 353 -1.30 10.09 -2.44
N TYR A 354 -2.15 11.04 -2.04
CA TYR A 354 -3.38 11.38 -2.77
C TYR A 354 -3.26 12.69 -3.53
N LEU A 355 -2.10 13.35 -3.49
CA LEU A 355 -1.87 14.65 -4.10
C LEU A 355 -2.26 14.66 -5.58
N ALA A 356 -1.95 13.59 -6.31
CA ALA A 356 -2.26 13.46 -7.74
C ALA A 356 -3.76 13.36 -8.05
N TYR A 357 -4.61 13.17 -7.03
CA TYR A 357 -6.07 13.07 -7.15
C TYR A 357 -6.80 14.30 -6.58
N PHE A 358 -6.08 15.28 -6.03
CA PHE A 358 -6.72 16.45 -5.42
C PHE A 358 -7.60 17.20 -6.42
N ASP A 359 -7.16 17.34 -7.66
CA ASP A 359 -7.96 17.99 -8.72
C ASP A 359 -9.24 17.21 -9.02
N ASN A 360 -9.14 15.88 -9.17
CA ASN A 360 -10.32 15.03 -9.39
C ASN A 360 -11.31 15.10 -8.21
N ILE A 361 -10.81 15.12 -6.98
CA ILE A 361 -11.64 15.23 -5.78
C ILE A 361 -12.25 16.64 -5.70
N LEU A 362 -11.50 17.68 -6.07
CA LEU A 362 -11.97 19.06 -6.10
C LEU A 362 -13.10 19.23 -7.13
N ASP A 363 -12.96 18.68 -8.33
CA ASP A 363 -14.00 18.68 -9.35
C ASP A 363 -15.24 17.93 -8.89
N PHE A 364 -15.06 16.78 -8.24
CA PHE A 364 -16.16 16.03 -7.61
C PHE A 364 -16.87 16.88 -6.54
N ILE A 365 -16.13 17.57 -5.66
CA ILE A 365 -16.72 18.45 -4.63
C ILE A 365 -17.54 19.56 -5.29
N LYS A 366 -16.99 20.23 -6.30
CA LYS A 366 -17.68 21.30 -7.04
C LYS A 366 -18.99 20.80 -7.64
N ASP A 367 -18.97 19.65 -8.32
CA ASP A 367 -20.18 19.04 -8.89
C ASP A 367 -21.24 18.79 -7.82
N ARG A 368 -20.86 18.19 -6.69
CA ARG A 368 -21.80 17.92 -5.60
C ARG A 368 -22.35 19.17 -4.92
N ILE A 369 -21.55 20.23 -4.79
CA ILE A 369 -22.03 21.54 -4.32
C ILE A 369 -23.09 22.07 -5.27
N LEU A 370 -22.86 22.00 -6.59
CA LEU A 370 -23.83 22.44 -7.59
C LEU A 370 -25.13 21.63 -7.54
N VAL A 371 -25.05 20.31 -7.37
CA VAL A 371 -26.25 19.45 -7.20
C VAL A 371 -27.04 19.85 -5.96
N TYR A 372 -26.38 20.06 -4.82
CA TYR A 372 -27.03 20.50 -3.58
C TYR A 372 -27.71 21.86 -3.75
N HIS A 373 -27.00 22.86 -4.27
CA HIS A 373 -27.58 24.19 -4.47
C HIS A 373 -28.67 24.19 -5.55
N GLY A 374 -28.59 23.34 -6.57
CA GLY A 374 -29.65 23.19 -7.56
C GLY A 374 -30.96 22.67 -6.96
N ALA A 375 -30.87 21.74 -5.99
CA ALA A 375 -32.04 21.19 -5.32
C ALA A 375 -32.67 22.14 -4.27
N TYR A 376 -31.83 22.86 -3.50
CA TYR A 376 -32.30 23.64 -2.34
C TYR A 376 -32.28 25.16 -2.52
N ASN A 377 -31.48 25.71 -3.45
CA ASN A 377 -31.40 27.14 -3.73
C ASN A 377 -31.14 27.43 -5.23
N PRO A 378 -32.11 27.13 -6.12
CA PRO A 378 -31.94 27.25 -7.57
C PRO A 378 -31.68 28.69 -8.05
N ARG A 379 -32.11 29.71 -7.29
CA ARG A 379 -31.89 31.13 -7.65
C ARG A 379 -30.44 31.57 -7.48
N GLY A 380 -29.74 31.03 -6.48
CA GLY A 380 -28.32 31.32 -6.23
C GLY A 380 -27.34 30.42 -7.01
N LEU A 381 -27.84 29.45 -7.77
CA LEU A 381 -26.99 28.45 -8.44
C LEU A 381 -26.00 29.07 -9.43
N LEU A 382 -26.39 30.14 -10.14
CA LEU A 382 -25.53 30.80 -11.12
C LEU A 382 -24.34 31.49 -10.44
N GLU A 383 -24.59 32.17 -9.31
CA GLU A 383 -23.55 32.85 -8.51
C GLU A 383 -22.59 31.83 -7.90
N VAL A 384 -23.11 30.71 -7.37
CA VAL A 384 -22.30 29.62 -6.85
C VAL A 384 -21.43 29.01 -7.95
N ARG A 385 -21.99 28.78 -9.14
CA ARG A 385 -21.23 28.27 -10.29
C ARG A 385 -20.07 29.20 -10.66
N GLN A 386 -20.32 30.49 -10.79
CA GLN A 386 -19.28 31.49 -11.09
C GLN A 386 -18.22 31.56 -9.99
N ALA A 387 -18.60 31.43 -8.72
CA ALA A 387 -17.63 31.40 -7.62
C ALA A 387 -16.74 30.14 -7.69
N LEU A 388 -17.32 28.97 -8.00
CA LEU A 388 -16.58 27.70 -8.10
C LEU A 388 -15.65 27.60 -9.32
N GLU A 389 -15.90 28.38 -10.39
CA GLU A 389 -15.00 28.47 -11.54
C GLU A 389 -13.63 29.05 -11.17
N ASN A 390 -13.57 29.92 -10.16
CA ASN A 390 -12.32 30.54 -9.69
C ASN A 390 -11.56 29.70 -8.65
N VAL A 391 -12.12 28.57 -8.23
CA VAL A 391 -11.53 27.69 -7.21
C VAL A 391 -10.51 26.77 -7.86
N ASN A 392 -9.24 26.91 -7.46
CA ASN A 392 -8.15 26.05 -7.94
C ASN A 392 -7.58 25.18 -6.81
N LYS A 393 -7.91 25.48 -5.56
CA LYS A 393 -7.44 24.74 -4.39
C LYS A 393 -8.58 24.47 -3.42
N VAL A 394 -8.43 23.41 -2.61
CA VAL A 394 -9.45 23.01 -1.63
C VAL A 394 -9.63 24.07 -0.54
N GLU A 395 -8.54 24.78 -0.21
CA GLU A 395 -8.51 25.90 0.73
C GLU A 395 -9.45 27.04 0.34
N ASP A 396 -9.70 27.24 -0.96
CA ASP A 396 -10.56 28.30 -1.48
C ASP A 396 -12.06 27.98 -1.29
N LEU A 397 -12.41 26.71 -1.16
CA LEU A 397 -13.81 26.27 -1.05
C LEU A 397 -14.48 26.77 0.23
N LEU A 398 -13.79 26.67 1.37
CA LEU A 398 -14.41 26.98 2.67
C LEU A 398 -14.79 28.48 2.79
N PRO A 399 -13.93 29.44 2.41
CA PRO A 399 -14.30 30.85 2.34
C PRO A 399 -15.50 31.12 1.42
N ILE A 400 -15.55 30.48 0.25
CA ILE A 400 -16.65 30.66 -0.71
C ILE A 400 -17.95 30.11 -0.14
N MET A 401 -17.94 28.90 0.41
CA MET A 401 -19.14 28.29 0.99
C MET A 401 -19.72 29.11 2.15
N LYS A 402 -18.87 29.76 2.96
CA LYS A 402 -19.29 30.68 4.03
C LYS A 402 -20.10 31.88 3.51
N GLN A 403 -19.86 32.33 2.28
CA GLN A 403 -20.62 33.44 1.68
C GLN A 403 -22.05 33.01 1.34
N PHE A 404 -22.23 31.77 0.90
CA PHE A 404 -23.53 31.25 0.46
C PHE A 404 -24.35 30.59 1.57
N ASN A 405 -23.74 30.16 2.68
CA ASN A 405 -24.44 29.54 3.79
C ASN A 405 -23.81 29.86 5.15
N SER A 406 -24.51 30.63 5.98
CA SER A 406 -24.03 30.99 7.32
C SER A 406 -23.85 29.80 8.28
N LYS A 407 -24.47 28.64 8.00
CA LYS A 407 -24.31 27.40 8.77
C LYS A 407 -22.98 26.69 8.51
N THR A 408 -22.22 27.02 7.47
CA THR A 408 -20.92 26.41 7.17
C THR A 408 -19.76 27.11 7.90
N ARG A 409 -20.05 27.73 9.05
CA ARG A 409 -19.10 28.57 9.80
C ARG A 409 -17.81 27.83 10.17
N ASP A 410 -17.95 26.56 10.57
CA ASP A 410 -16.83 25.72 11.01
C ASP A 410 -16.45 24.64 9.97
N GLY A 411 -17.24 24.48 8.89
CA GLY A 411 -17.00 23.49 7.84
C GLY A 411 -18.27 23.05 7.10
N PHE A 412 -18.11 22.15 6.14
CA PHE A 412 -19.20 21.47 5.45
C PHE A 412 -18.82 20.04 5.06
N THR A 413 -19.82 19.22 4.77
CA THR A 413 -19.65 17.85 4.29
C THR A 413 -20.29 17.65 2.93
N VAL A 414 -19.70 16.75 2.14
CA VAL A 414 -20.19 16.35 0.83
C VAL A 414 -20.29 14.83 0.80
N ASN A 415 -21.47 14.31 0.49
CA ASN A 415 -21.71 12.88 0.41
C ASN A 415 -21.76 12.43 -1.06
N SER A 416 -21.07 11.34 -1.36
CA SER A 416 -21.21 10.60 -2.61
C SER A 416 -22.43 9.68 -2.56
N LYS A 417 -23.04 9.49 -3.73
CA LYS A 417 -24.15 8.55 -3.96
C LYS A 417 -23.75 7.58 -5.04
N VAL A 418 -24.03 6.30 -4.81
CA VAL A 418 -23.63 5.20 -5.68
C VAL A 418 -24.89 4.55 -6.22
N PRO A 419 -25.18 4.66 -7.53
CA PRO A 419 -26.40 4.08 -8.10
C PRO A 419 -26.36 2.55 -8.03
N SER A 420 -27.51 1.91 -7.82
CA SER A 420 -27.67 0.45 -7.89
C SER A 420 -27.85 -0.01 -9.34
N MET A 421 -27.19 -1.10 -9.72
CA MET A 421 -27.44 -1.78 -11.00
C MET A 421 -28.57 -2.80 -10.90
N LYS A 422 -28.79 -3.35 -9.70
CA LYS A 422 -29.86 -4.31 -9.39
C LYS A 422 -31.24 -3.63 -9.30
N ASP A 423 -31.34 -2.53 -8.56
CA ASP A 423 -32.59 -1.85 -8.24
C ASP A 423 -32.64 -0.46 -8.91
N SER A 424 -33.35 -0.36 -10.04
CA SER A 424 -33.44 0.90 -10.80
C SER A 424 -33.97 2.06 -9.96
N GLY A 425 -33.24 3.17 -9.94
CA GLY A 425 -33.59 4.39 -9.20
C GLY A 425 -33.19 4.38 -7.72
N LYS A 426 -32.58 3.29 -7.23
CA LYS A 426 -32.03 3.21 -5.88
C LYS A 426 -30.57 3.66 -5.88
N GLU A 427 -30.18 4.40 -4.84
CA GLU A 427 -28.81 4.83 -4.60
C GLU A 427 -28.37 4.41 -3.20
N TYR A 428 -27.11 4.03 -3.07
CA TYR A 428 -26.45 3.75 -1.80
C TYR A 428 -25.57 4.91 -1.38
N ASP A 429 -25.31 5.02 -0.07
CA ASP A 429 -24.32 5.97 0.43
C ASP A 429 -22.91 5.53 0.02
N GLY A 430 -22.16 6.45 -0.59
CA GLY A 430 -20.75 6.29 -0.92
C GLY A 430 -19.86 6.70 0.26
N PHE A 431 -18.91 7.58 -0.01
CA PHE A 431 -18.04 8.20 0.98
C PHE A 431 -18.48 9.62 1.31
N THR A 432 -18.03 10.11 2.44
CA THR A 432 -18.24 11.47 2.93
C THR A 432 -16.92 12.22 2.89
N ILE A 433 -16.91 13.38 2.24
CA ILE A 433 -15.83 14.35 2.31
C ILE A 433 -16.18 15.37 3.39
N THR A 434 -15.25 15.66 4.27
CA THR A 434 -15.38 16.69 5.30
C THR A 434 -14.30 17.73 5.12
N ILE A 435 -14.71 18.99 5.00
CA ILE A 435 -13.82 20.17 4.97
C ILE A 435 -14.18 21.08 6.14
N THR A 436 -13.28 21.21 7.10
CA THR A 436 -13.43 22.12 8.24
C THR A 436 -12.23 23.05 8.34
N GLY A 437 -12.42 24.21 8.95
CA GLY A 437 -11.35 25.18 9.17
C GLY A 437 -11.49 25.83 10.53
N ASP A 438 -10.38 25.94 11.25
CA ASP A 438 -10.36 26.61 12.55
C ASP A 438 -10.12 28.13 12.43
N ARG A 439 -10.11 28.83 13.57
CA ARG A 439 -9.89 30.28 13.65
C ARG A 439 -8.44 30.70 13.38
N VAL A 440 -7.50 29.74 13.42
CA VAL A 440 -6.06 29.95 13.24
C VAL A 440 -5.66 29.72 11.78
N GLY A 441 -6.58 29.23 10.95
CA GLY A 441 -6.36 28.93 9.54
C GLY A 441 -5.94 27.48 9.27
N ASN A 442 -5.97 26.60 10.27
CA ASN A 442 -5.75 25.17 10.05
C ASN A 442 -6.99 24.56 9.38
N MET A 443 -6.75 23.83 8.29
CA MET A 443 -7.79 23.11 7.56
C MET A 443 -7.73 21.62 7.87
N LEU A 444 -8.89 20.99 7.98
CA LEU A 444 -9.04 19.54 7.91
C LEU A 444 -9.80 19.21 6.63
N PHE A 445 -9.14 18.50 5.73
CA PHE A 445 -9.74 17.90 4.55
C PHE A 445 -9.61 16.39 4.68
N SER A 446 -10.74 15.70 4.81
CA SER A 446 -10.75 14.26 5.06
C SER A 446 -11.83 13.56 4.27
N VAL A 447 -11.59 12.28 3.99
CA VAL A 447 -12.52 11.35 3.36
C VAL A 447 -12.83 10.25 4.35
N GLU A 448 -14.11 9.98 4.57
CA GLU A 448 -14.60 8.95 5.46
C GLU A 448 -15.51 7.99 4.70
N THR A 449 -15.27 6.69 4.86
CA THR A 449 -16.18 5.64 4.38
C THR A 449 -16.74 4.89 5.58
N GLN A 450 -18.05 4.95 5.74
CA GLN A 450 -18.75 4.28 6.82
C GLN A 450 -18.99 2.80 6.46
N THR A 451 -18.88 1.93 7.45
CA THR A 451 -19.09 0.48 7.32
C THR A 451 -20.18 0.02 8.28
N THR A 452 -21.33 0.68 8.22
CA THR A 452 -22.52 0.26 8.97
C THR A 452 -23.04 -1.07 8.44
N GLU A 453 -23.67 -1.88 9.30
CA GLU A 453 -24.21 -3.18 8.92
C GLU A 453 -25.18 -3.09 7.72
N GLU A 454 -26.08 -2.10 7.76
CA GLU A 454 -27.06 -1.84 6.69
C GLU A 454 -26.39 -1.54 5.35
N ARG A 455 -25.41 -0.62 5.33
CA ARG A 455 -24.67 -0.27 4.12
C ARG A 455 -23.89 -1.47 3.61
N THR A 456 -23.21 -2.17 4.49
CA THR A 456 -22.44 -3.37 4.14
C THR A 456 -23.34 -4.43 3.51
N GLN A 457 -24.53 -4.69 4.06
CA GLN A 457 -25.50 -5.62 3.46
C GLN A 457 -26.02 -5.16 2.10
N GLN A 458 -26.28 -3.86 1.91
CA GLN A 458 -26.72 -3.29 0.63
C GLN A 458 -25.68 -3.55 -0.49
N TYR A 459 -24.42 -3.21 -0.24
CA TYR A 459 -23.35 -3.43 -1.21
C TYR A 459 -23.07 -4.93 -1.43
N GLN A 460 -23.16 -5.77 -0.40
CA GLN A 460 -22.99 -7.22 -0.57
C GLN A 460 -24.09 -7.81 -1.47
N SER A 461 -25.35 -7.43 -1.26
CA SER A 461 -26.46 -7.84 -2.13
C SER A 461 -26.26 -7.39 -3.58
N GLU A 462 -25.71 -6.19 -3.79
CA GLU A 462 -25.37 -5.68 -5.12
C GLU A 462 -24.26 -6.51 -5.79
N ILE A 463 -23.15 -6.73 -5.09
CA ILE A 463 -22.00 -7.53 -5.55
C ILE A 463 -22.42 -8.97 -5.84
N GLU A 464 -23.27 -9.57 -5.01
CA GLU A 464 -23.81 -10.92 -5.22
C GLU A 464 -24.65 -11.01 -6.50
N SER A 465 -25.49 -10.01 -6.77
CA SER A 465 -26.28 -9.94 -7.99
C SER A 465 -25.38 -9.87 -9.23
N ILE A 466 -24.40 -8.95 -9.21
CA ILE A 466 -23.45 -8.77 -10.32
C ILE A 466 -22.61 -10.03 -10.52
N TYR A 467 -22.17 -10.68 -9.44
CA TYR A 467 -21.38 -11.90 -9.51
C TYR A 467 -22.17 -13.08 -10.10
N LYS A 468 -23.47 -13.18 -9.79
CA LYS A 468 -24.35 -14.18 -10.38
C LYS A 468 -24.48 -13.98 -11.89
N ASP A 469 -24.64 -12.73 -12.34
CA ASP A 469 -24.70 -12.39 -13.76
C ASP A 469 -23.35 -12.64 -14.45
N LEU A 470 -22.25 -12.25 -13.80
CA LEU A 470 -20.88 -12.51 -14.23
C LEU A 470 -20.63 -14.00 -14.44
N THR A 471 -21.07 -14.83 -13.49
CA THR A 471 -20.92 -16.29 -13.58
C THR A 471 -21.75 -16.86 -14.73
N THR A 472 -22.97 -16.37 -14.92
CA THR A 472 -23.86 -16.82 -16.00
C THR A 472 -23.29 -16.46 -17.38
N LYS A 473 -22.87 -15.20 -17.56
CA LYS A 473 -22.27 -14.74 -18.82
C LYS A 473 -20.89 -15.33 -19.07
N GLY A 474 -20.08 -15.51 -18.02
CA GLY A 474 -18.78 -16.17 -18.12
C GLY A 474 -18.89 -17.63 -18.59
N LYS A 475 -19.89 -18.37 -18.10
CA LYS A 475 -20.20 -19.73 -18.62
C LYS A 475 -20.61 -19.71 -20.08
N ALA A 476 -21.43 -18.74 -20.49
CA ALA A 476 -21.81 -18.58 -21.90
C ALA A 476 -20.60 -18.23 -22.77
N LEU A 477 -19.69 -17.37 -22.29
CA LEU A 477 -18.46 -17.00 -22.98
C LEU A 477 -17.54 -18.21 -23.23
N MET A 478 -17.47 -19.17 -22.30
CA MET A 478 -16.70 -20.40 -22.52
C MET A 478 -17.25 -21.28 -23.65
N LEU A 479 -18.52 -21.10 -24.03
CA LEU A 479 -19.20 -21.84 -25.09
C LEU A 479 -19.33 -21.04 -26.40
N SER A 480 -19.09 -19.73 -26.35
CA SER A 480 -19.28 -18.78 -27.45
C SER A 480 -17.94 -18.35 -28.05
N THR A 481 -17.93 -18.09 -29.36
CA THR A 481 -16.78 -17.50 -30.09
C THR A 481 -16.96 -16.01 -30.37
N GLU A 482 -18.03 -15.37 -29.88
CA GLU A 482 -18.35 -13.99 -30.22
C GLU A 482 -17.57 -12.96 -29.38
N LEU A 483 -16.99 -11.96 -30.06
CA LEU A 483 -16.23 -10.86 -29.44
C LEU A 483 -17.08 -9.96 -28.52
N GLY A 484 -18.39 -9.84 -28.75
CA GLY A 484 -19.31 -9.01 -27.97
C GLY A 484 -19.55 -9.55 -26.55
N ASP A 485 -19.52 -10.87 -26.38
CA ASP A 485 -19.72 -11.52 -25.08
C ASP A 485 -18.58 -11.20 -24.11
N ALA A 486 -17.35 -11.11 -24.62
CA ALA A 486 -16.18 -10.77 -23.80
C ALA A 486 -16.25 -9.35 -23.24
N ASP A 487 -16.70 -8.35 -24.02
CA ASP A 487 -16.78 -6.96 -23.53
C ASP A 487 -17.85 -6.80 -22.44
N ALA A 488 -18.99 -7.47 -22.59
CA ALA A 488 -20.05 -7.49 -21.59
C ALA A 488 -19.57 -8.10 -20.26
N VAL A 489 -18.81 -9.21 -20.32
CA VAL A 489 -18.20 -9.82 -19.13
C VAL A 489 -17.17 -8.87 -18.51
N CYS A 490 -16.33 -8.19 -19.31
CA CYS A 490 -15.40 -7.19 -18.81
C CYS A 490 -16.11 -6.03 -18.08
N ASN A 491 -17.25 -5.54 -18.58
CA ASN A 491 -18.02 -4.48 -17.90
C ASN A 491 -18.58 -4.97 -16.54
N LEU A 492 -19.05 -6.22 -16.46
CA LEU A 492 -19.49 -6.80 -15.18
C LEU A 492 -18.35 -6.94 -14.18
N ILE A 493 -17.15 -7.33 -14.62
CA ILE A 493 -15.95 -7.40 -13.76
C ILE A 493 -15.61 -6.01 -13.19
N LEU A 494 -15.59 -4.98 -14.04
CA LEU A 494 -15.28 -3.62 -13.61
C LEU A 494 -16.38 -3.04 -12.70
N SER A 495 -17.64 -3.35 -12.97
CA SER A 495 -18.76 -2.96 -12.10
C SER A 495 -18.67 -3.64 -10.73
N LEU A 496 -18.34 -4.92 -10.69
CA LEU A 496 -18.14 -5.65 -9.44
C LEU A 496 -17.06 -4.98 -8.57
N VAL A 497 -15.95 -4.56 -9.19
CA VAL A 497 -14.87 -3.88 -8.47
C VAL A 497 -15.20 -2.44 -8.11
N TYR A 498 -15.98 -1.73 -8.91
CA TYR A 498 -16.52 -0.42 -8.54
C TYR A 498 -17.28 -0.48 -7.20
N TYR A 499 -18.16 -1.48 -7.00
CA TYR A 499 -18.86 -1.66 -5.73
C TYR A 499 -17.94 -2.15 -4.62
N PHE A 500 -16.96 -3.02 -4.91
CA PHE A 500 -15.97 -3.45 -3.92
C PHE A 500 -15.13 -2.27 -3.38
N CYS A 501 -14.64 -1.40 -4.27
CA CYS A 501 -13.89 -0.20 -3.91
C CYS A 501 -14.75 0.79 -3.12
N ASN A 502 -16.01 1.00 -3.50
CA ASN A 502 -16.92 1.87 -2.74
C ASN A 502 -17.30 1.27 -1.38
N LEU A 503 -17.42 -0.06 -1.26
CA LEU A 503 -17.68 -0.74 0.01
C LEU A 503 -16.48 -0.63 0.97
N MET A 504 -15.25 -0.71 0.45
CA MET A 504 -14.00 -0.79 1.23
C MET A 504 -14.04 -1.88 2.32
N PRO A 505 -14.25 -3.16 1.99
CA PRO A 505 -14.57 -4.19 2.98
C PRO A 505 -13.38 -4.70 3.79
N LEU A 506 -12.14 -4.25 3.51
CA LEU A 506 -10.94 -4.68 4.21
C LEU A 506 -10.32 -3.53 5.03
N SER A 507 -9.73 -3.88 6.18
CA SER A 507 -8.99 -2.94 7.04
C SER A 507 -7.82 -2.25 6.35
N ARG A 508 -7.12 -2.96 5.46
CA ARG A 508 -6.00 -2.48 4.63
C ARG A 508 -5.96 -3.27 3.34
N GLY A 509 -5.41 -2.68 2.28
CA GLY A 509 -5.13 -3.41 1.03
C GLY A 509 -6.34 -3.71 0.14
N SER A 510 -7.52 -3.13 0.40
CA SER A 510 -8.72 -3.29 -0.45
C SER A 510 -8.41 -3.10 -1.92
N SER A 511 -7.71 -2.03 -2.26
CA SER A 511 -7.40 -1.66 -3.64
C SER A 511 -6.52 -2.65 -4.40
N VAL A 512 -5.39 -3.05 -3.83
CA VAL A 512 -4.46 -3.98 -4.48
C VAL A 512 -5.11 -5.36 -4.65
N VAL A 513 -5.92 -5.78 -3.68
CA VAL A 513 -6.74 -6.99 -3.77
C VAL A 513 -7.74 -6.85 -4.90
N ALA A 514 -8.52 -5.75 -4.95
CA ALA A 514 -9.49 -5.50 -6.01
C ALA A 514 -8.84 -5.51 -7.39
N TYR A 515 -7.71 -4.81 -7.57
CA TYR A 515 -7.04 -4.73 -8.87
C TYR A 515 -6.47 -6.07 -9.33
N SER A 516 -5.94 -6.89 -8.41
CA SER A 516 -5.48 -8.25 -8.73
C SER A 516 -6.63 -9.15 -9.16
N VAL A 517 -7.79 -9.01 -8.50
CA VAL A 517 -9.02 -9.71 -8.88
C VAL A 517 -9.52 -9.25 -10.25
N VAL A 518 -9.51 -7.94 -10.55
CA VAL A 518 -9.85 -7.43 -11.89
C VAL A 518 -8.94 -8.04 -12.93
N MET A 519 -7.63 -7.98 -12.74
CA MET A 519 -6.66 -8.50 -13.70
C MET A 519 -6.89 -10.00 -13.94
N GLY A 520 -7.04 -10.80 -12.87
CA GLY A 520 -7.25 -12.23 -12.98
C GLY A 520 -8.57 -12.57 -13.67
N ALA A 521 -9.63 -11.84 -13.34
CA ALA A 521 -10.94 -12.00 -13.94
C ALA A 521 -10.96 -11.65 -15.43
N LEU A 522 -10.29 -10.56 -15.82
CA LEU A 522 -10.14 -10.19 -17.24
C LEU A 522 -9.29 -11.22 -18.00
N MET A 523 -8.24 -11.76 -17.38
CA MET A 523 -7.47 -12.83 -18.00
C MET A 523 -8.31 -14.09 -18.20
N ALA A 524 -9.25 -14.41 -17.31
CA ALA A 524 -10.17 -15.51 -17.50
C ALA A 524 -11.11 -15.32 -18.72
N THR A 525 -11.35 -14.07 -19.17
CA THR A 525 -12.10 -13.79 -20.43
C THR A 525 -11.22 -13.87 -21.68
N GLY A 526 -9.93 -14.17 -21.53
CA GLY A 526 -8.96 -14.15 -22.62
C GLY A 526 -8.45 -12.75 -22.94
N LYS A 527 -8.50 -11.80 -21.99
CA LYS A 527 -7.94 -10.45 -22.12
C LYS A 527 -6.80 -10.20 -21.15
N GLU A 528 -5.69 -9.65 -21.61
CA GLU A 528 -4.61 -9.17 -20.74
C GLU A 528 -4.59 -7.64 -20.63
N VAL A 529 -4.24 -7.16 -19.45
CA VAL A 529 -3.96 -5.75 -19.20
C VAL A 529 -2.49 -5.51 -19.54
N ILE A 530 -2.21 -4.55 -20.42
CA ILE A 530 -0.83 -4.14 -20.75
C ILE A 530 -0.56 -2.67 -20.44
N GLY A 531 -1.60 -1.89 -20.16
CA GLY A 531 -1.47 -0.50 -19.75
C GLY A 531 -1.05 -0.37 -18.28
N ARG A 532 -0.53 0.81 -17.94
CA ARG A 532 -0.18 1.17 -16.56
C ARG A 532 -1.23 2.11 -15.98
N ILE A 533 -1.37 2.09 -14.66
CA ILE A 533 -2.24 3.01 -13.94
C ILE A 533 -1.78 4.45 -14.25
N PRO A 534 -2.67 5.33 -14.75
CA PRO A 534 -2.29 6.66 -15.17
C PRO A 534 -1.86 7.47 -13.96
N LYS A 535 -0.77 8.23 -14.10
CA LYS A 535 -0.40 9.23 -13.09
C LYS A 535 -1.54 10.23 -13.02
N GLY A 536 -2.09 10.46 -11.83
CA GLY A 536 -3.08 11.52 -11.60
C GLY A 536 -2.58 12.80 -12.28
N LYS A 537 -3.39 13.33 -13.21
CA LYS A 537 -2.95 14.33 -14.16
C LYS A 537 -2.65 15.63 -13.40
N VAL A 538 -1.37 15.92 -13.13
CA VAL A 538 -0.72 17.25 -13.10
C VAL A 538 0.71 17.15 -12.53
N LYS A 539 1.65 17.90 -13.14
CA LYS A 539 2.99 18.21 -12.62
C LYS A 539 2.90 19.46 -11.73
N ILE A 540 3.23 19.37 -10.45
CA ILE A 540 3.48 20.55 -9.61
C ILE A 540 4.81 20.36 -8.86
N ASN A 541 5.68 21.37 -8.98
CA ASN A 541 6.87 21.56 -8.16
C ASN A 541 6.44 22.17 -6.82
N LEU A 542 6.60 21.45 -5.71
CA LEU A 542 6.57 22.05 -4.38
C LEU A 542 7.61 21.36 -3.48
N LEU A 543 8.67 22.11 -3.19
CA LEU A 543 9.49 22.01 -1.98
C LEU A 543 8.75 22.77 -0.86
N GLN A 544 8.98 22.32 0.37
CA GLN A 544 8.51 22.86 1.65
C GLN A 544 7.22 22.26 2.22
N THR A 545 7.36 21.83 3.48
CA THR A 545 6.36 21.38 4.48
C THR A 545 6.09 19.88 4.57
N CYS A 546 7.07 19.12 5.08
CA CYS A 546 6.88 17.77 5.62
C CYS A 546 7.73 17.54 6.88
N SER A 547 7.31 18.07 8.05
CA SER A 547 8.10 17.93 9.30
C SER A 547 7.53 17.01 10.38
N GLU A 548 6.30 16.46 10.28
CA GLU A 548 5.69 15.79 11.44
C GLU A 548 4.95 14.46 11.21
N MET A 549 5.07 13.84 10.04
CA MET A 549 4.61 12.46 9.84
C MET A 549 5.80 11.53 9.61
N CYS A 550 5.83 10.42 10.36
CA CYS A 550 6.74 9.31 10.07
C CYS A 550 6.50 8.88 8.60
N PRO A 551 7.47 9.05 7.66
CA PRO A 551 7.26 8.84 6.23
C PRO A 551 6.93 7.39 5.84
N LEU A 552 6.98 6.48 6.81
CA LEU A 552 7.03 5.04 6.61
C LEU A 552 5.66 4.40 6.35
N ASN A 553 4.57 5.03 6.81
CA ASN A 553 3.23 4.57 6.46
C ASN A 553 2.82 4.93 5.01
N CYS A 554 3.63 5.71 4.28
CA CYS A 554 3.35 6.11 2.89
C CYS A 554 3.66 5.01 1.86
N LEU A 555 4.45 3.98 2.20
CA LEU A 555 5.09 3.07 1.25
C LEU A 555 4.25 1.90 0.71
N LEU A 556 2.94 1.83 0.97
CA LEU A 556 2.13 0.65 0.63
C LEU A 556 1.02 0.93 -0.40
N LEU A 557 1.26 0.33 -1.58
CA LEU A 557 0.37 -0.17 -2.65
C LEU A 557 -1.03 0.45 -2.88
N ILE A 558 -1.18 0.94 -4.11
CA ILE A 558 -2.39 1.04 -4.96
C ILE A 558 -3.62 1.67 -4.33
N GLN A 559 -3.57 2.66 -3.44
CA GLN A 559 -4.83 3.22 -2.91
C GLN A 559 -5.63 4.12 -3.88
N LEU A 560 -5.38 4.03 -5.20
CA LEU A 560 -5.75 5.09 -6.15
C LEU A 560 -6.77 4.66 -7.21
N VAL A 561 -6.85 3.38 -7.55
CA VAL A 561 -8.00 2.84 -8.30
C VAL A 561 -9.29 3.00 -7.48
N ASP A 562 -9.19 2.89 -6.15
CA ASP A 562 -10.30 3.12 -5.24
C ASP A 562 -10.84 4.56 -5.36
N PHE A 563 -9.95 5.57 -5.37
CA PHE A 563 -10.38 6.96 -5.52
C PHE A 563 -11.02 7.23 -6.87
N GLU A 564 -10.50 6.64 -7.96
CA GLU A 564 -11.12 6.72 -9.27
C GLU A 564 -12.53 6.10 -9.27
N ALA A 565 -12.71 4.94 -8.66
CA ALA A 565 -14.02 4.31 -8.49
C ALA A 565 -14.95 5.11 -7.57
N MET A 566 -14.42 5.72 -6.51
CA MET A 566 -15.21 6.51 -5.56
C MET A 566 -15.68 7.82 -6.20
N THR A 567 -14.80 8.55 -6.90
CA THR A 567 -15.15 9.86 -7.48
C THR A 567 -15.92 9.78 -8.80
N THR A 568 -16.05 8.60 -9.39
CA THR A 568 -16.83 8.40 -10.62
C THR A 568 -18.32 8.17 -10.30
N PRO A 569 -19.25 8.80 -11.05
CA PRO A 569 -20.66 8.84 -10.69
C PRO A 569 -21.40 7.52 -10.93
N SER A 570 -20.86 6.62 -11.76
CA SER A 570 -21.51 5.35 -12.09
C SER A 570 -20.52 4.24 -12.45
N PRO A 571 -20.92 2.96 -12.32
CA PRO A 571 -20.13 1.82 -12.76
C PRO A 571 -19.72 1.88 -14.24
N ASP A 572 -20.58 2.41 -15.12
CA ASP A 572 -20.29 2.56 -16.54
C ASP A 572 -19.21 3.62 -16.81
N SER A 573 -19.27 4.73 -16.07
CA SER A 573 -18.26 5.81 -16.16
C SER A 573 -16.90 5.32 -15.68
N PHE A 574 -16.89 4.56 -14.58
CA PHE A 574 -15.70 3.89 -14.08
C PHE A 574 -15.15 2.90 -15.13
N SER A 575 -16.02 2.04 -15.69
CA SER A 575 -15.63 1.03 -16.68
C SER A 575 -14.99 1.67 -17.92
N LYS A 576 -15.56 2.77 -18.42
CA LYS A 576 -15.02 3.53 -19.56
C LYS A 576 -13.64 4.11 -19.24
N THR A 577 -13.47 4.70 -18.06
CA THR A 577 -12.21 5.30 -17.64
C THR A 577 -11.15 4.23 -17.44
N ALA A 578 -11.46 3.18 -16.68
CA ALA A 578 -10.61 2.03 -16.43
C ALA A 578 -10.11 1.37 -17.73
N LYS A 579 -11.02 1.05 -18.66
CA LYS A 579 -10.65 0.44 -19.94
C LYS A 579 -9.72 1.32 -20.78
N SER A 580 -9.86 2.65 -20.69
CA SER A 580 -9.04 3.58 -21.48
C SER A 580 -7.54 3.48 -21.18
N TRP A 581 -7.18 3.26 -19.91
CA TRP A 581 -5.78 3.16 -19.49
C TRP A 581 -5.31 1.72 -19.29
N MET A 582 -6.19 0.75 -19.03
CA MET A 582 -5.83 -0.68 -18.94
C MET A 582 -5.31 -1.24 -20.26
N ASN A 583 -5.74 -0.68 -21.41
CA ASN A 583 -5.30 -1.08 -22.75
C ASN A 583 -5.41 -2.60 -22.96
N LEU A 584 -6.63 -3.13 -22.97
CA LEU A 584 -6.90 -4.57 -23.01
C LEU A 584 -6.49 -5.20 -24.35
N LYS A 585 -5.68 -6.26 -24.32
CA LYS A 585 -5.27 -7.06 -25.49
C LYS A 585 -5.71 -8.52 -25.37
N SER A 586 -5.61 -9.26 -26.47
CA SER A 586 -5.86 -10.71 -26.45
C SER A 586 -4.82 -11.42 -25.60
N LEU A 587 -5.25 -12.27 -24.67
CA LEU A 587 -4.37 -13.09 -23.85
C LEU A 587 -3.68 -14.15 -24.74
N PRO A 588 -2.35 -14.25 -24.72
CA PRO A 588 -1.62 -15.30 -25.41
C PRO A 588 -2.02 -16.72 -24.97
N SER A 589 -2.06 -17.67 -25.91
CA SER A 589 -2.46 -19.06 -25.62
C SER A 589 -1.54 -19.78 -24.63
N TRP A 590 -0.26 -19.40 -24.54
CA TRP A 590 0.69 -20.03 -23.63
C TRP A 590 0.36 -19.84 -22.15
N TYR A 591 -0.50 -18.88 -21.77
CA TYR A 591 -0.95 -18.75 -20.38
C TYR A 591 -1.69 -20.00 -19.89
N GLN A 592 -2.34 -20.73 -20.80
CA GLN A 592 -3.03 -21.98 -20.49
C GLN A 592 -2.07 -23.12 -20.11
N SER A 593 -0.78 -23.02 -20.48
CA SER A 593 0.23 -24.02 -20.12
C SER A 593 0.92 -23.74 -18.79
N LEU A 594 0.56 -22.66 -18.08
CA LEU A 594 1.07 -22.39 -16.74
C LEU A 594 0.53 -23.40 -15.73
N PRO A 595 1.36 -23.90 -14.80
CA PRO A 595 0.90 -24.80 -13.75
C PRO A 595 -0.08 -24.11 -12.81
N SER A 596 -0.91 -24.92 -12.13
CA SER A 596 -1.87 -24.45 -11.13
C SER A 596 -1.15 -23.78 -9.96
N VAL A 597 -1.42 -22.51 -9.68
CA VAL A 597 -0.79 -21.75 -8.58
C VAL A 597 -1.07 -22.42 -7.24
N ALA A 598 -2.34 -22.79 -7.00
CA ALA A 598 -2.78 -23.42 -5.76
C ALA A 598 -2.19 -24.82 -5.53
N GLU A 599 -1.86 -25.56 -6.60
CA GLU A 599 -1.20 -26.88 -6.48
C GLU A 599 0.33 -26.75 -6.39
N THR A 600 0.90 -25.70 -7.00
CA THR A 600 2.34 -25.42 -6.95
C THR A 600 2.74 -24.89 -5.58
N PHE A 601 1.90 -24.06 -4.95
CA PHE A 601 2.16 -23.47 -3.64
C PHE A 601 1.00 -23.75 -2.65
N PRO A 602 0.82 -25.02 -2.23
CA PRO A 602 -0.37 -25.43 -1.47
C PRO A 602 -0.35 -25.01 0.00
N SER A 603 0.84 -24.75 0.58
CA SER A 603 1.03 -24.44 2.00
C SER A 603 1.64 -23.06 2.23
N THR A 604 1.46 -22.52 3.43
CA THR A 604 2.07 -21.24 3.85
C THR A 604 3.58 -21.24 3.64
N ARG A 605 4.25 -22.37 3.89
CA ARG A 605 5.69 -22.54 3.63
C ARG A 605 6.03 -22.24 2.17
N THR A 606 5.41 -22.96 1.25
CA THR A 606 5.70 -22.83 -0.19
C THR A 606 5.38 -21.44 -0.72
N MET A 607 4.35 -20.78 -0.18
CA MET A 607 4.05 -19.37 -0.47
C MET A 607 5.16 -18.45 0.04
N ILE A 608 5.65 -18.61 1.27
CA ILE A 608 6.76 -17.80 1.80
C ILE A 608 8.05 -18.05 1.01
N GLU A 609 8.34 -19.29 0.62
CA GLU A 609 9.51 -19.66 -0.20
C GLU A 609 9.53 -18.91 -1.54
N VAL A 610 8.43 -18.98 -2.29
CA VAL A 610 8.35 -18.32 -3.60
C VAL A 610 8.39 -16.79 -3.47
N LEU A 611 7.78 -16.22 -2.45
CA LEU A 611 7.81 -14.78 -2.20
C LEU A 611 9.20 -14.25 -1.86
N ASN A 612 10.07 -15.09 -1.31
CA ASN A 612 11.43 -14.71 -0.91
C ASN A 612 12.52 -15.15 -1.91
N THR A 613 12.14 -15.79 -3.02
CA THR A 613 13.06 -16.20 -4.09
C THR A 613 13.57 -14.98 -4.87
N ASP A 614 14.87 -14.84 -5.11
CA ASP A 614 15.37 -13.78 -6.01
C ASP A 614 15.30 -14.24 -7.48
N SER A 615 14.47 -13.57 -8.27
CA SER A 615 14.26 -13.84 -9.69
C SER A 615 14.85 -12.74 -10.60
N SER A 616 15.46 -11.71 -10.01
CA SER A 616 15.74 -10.45 -10.70
C SER A 616 16.77 -10.55 -11.82
N SER A 617 17.68 -11.53 -11.76
CA SER A 617 18.64 -11.85 -12.83
C SER A 617 18.08 -12.77 -13.91
N HIS A 618 16.96 -13.45 -13.66
CA HIS A 618 16.43 -14.51 -14.52
C HIS A 618 15.19 -14.07 -15.31
N CYS A 619 14.34 -13.24 -14.71
CA CYS A 619 13.13 -12.77 -15.37
C CYS A 619 13.45 -11.55 -16.26
N PRO A 620 13.12 -11.59 -17.57
CA PRO A 620 13.36 -10.47 -18.45
C PRO A 620 12.54 -9.27 -17.99
N LYS A 621 13.20 -8.11 -17.82
CA LYS A 621 12.53 -6.83 -17.68
C LYS A 621 11.87 -6.52 -19.02
N LYS A 622 10.59 -6.86 -19.19
CA LYS A 622 9.82 -6.39 -20.35
C LYS A 622 9.76 -4.86 -20.26
N SER A 623 10.48 -4.21 -21.18
CA SER A 623 10.58 -2.77 -21.38
C SER A 623 9.24 -2.15 -21.73
#